data_AF-A0A3D1H0T9-F1
#
_entry.id   AF-A0A3D1H0T9-F1
#
_cell.length_a   1.000
_cell.length_b   1.000
_cell.length_c   1.000
_cell.angle_alpha   90.00
_cell.angle_beta   90.00
_cell.angle_gamma   90.00
#
_symmetry.space_group_name_H-M   'P 1'
#
loop_
_entity.id
_entity.type
_entity.pdbx_description
1 polymer ?
#
loop_
_entity_poly.entity_id
_entity_poly.type
_entity_poly.pdbx_seq_one_letter_code
_entity_poly.pdbx_strand_id
1 'polypeptide(L)'
;MASVATFAQTNPLWDGEKCNLGDDGGFWKERCEQKVVINPLQKGINTSEKCLEFKITGNEWNTGSAAISLNSPSFDSKRISLMIKKDYNSNVRIEIKCNNVIKKVAAWYGGSGAWQKLYFDFSTNEVEGNPTEITIFPTTDEVTEEQTIYLDNIQIEDAPKVKDQVLSTIPDKNLEGVIKLSGTWLKGECQNADGEWQKVDYNDFATLANKLSNKPANIDMRGCIVKDADINAMRGNNSNILVYADEAYEADNVVKDGTCANLVLDDTKSFMVNEDFQAANVTLKRSVKNAGNYTVCLPFKVSKEDMKAASIATYKGIVDNNSAVTFEKVNEVDANVPFIANYNEAVNEFTFNDKGVVNTNNGLGYPFVGTYTPGSATGKYGLTNKNTFQKGGTNATTKAFRAFLELPEGSGAKTLSLDFTDGETTGIEDTTISFNNKGVKVYSLQGNLIATASSMSELHLNNGIYIINNKKIIIK
;
A
#
# COMPACT_ATOMS: atom_id res chain seq x y z
N MET A 1 -9.46 -16.44 16.32
CA MET A 1 -10.91 -16.31 16.58
C MET A 1 -11.52 -15.70 15.34
N ALA A 2 -12.43 -16.40 14.66
CA ALA A 2 -13.09 -15.85 13.49
C ALA A 2 -13.94 -14.64 13.93
N SER A 3 -13.71 -13.50 13.28
CA SER A 3 -14.51 -12.29 13.39
C SER A 3 -15.99 -12.64 13.17
N VAL A 4 -16.85 -12.35 14.15
CA VAL A 4 -18.30 -12.37 13.99
C VAL A 4 -18.68 -11.06 13.30
N ALA A 5 -18.34 -10.93 12.03
CA ALA A 5 -18.94 -9.92 11.19
C ALA A 5 -20.41 -10.33 11.00
N THR A 6 -21.33 -9.61 11.64
CA THR A 6 -22.76 -9.70 11.35
C THR A 6 -22.97 -9.24 9.92
N PHE A 7 -23.05 -10.20 8.98
CA PHE A 7 -23.26 -9.96 7.56
C PHE A 7 -24.64 -9.33 7.34
N ALA A 8 -24.70 -8.03 7.13
CA ALA A 8 -25.92 -7.38 6.66
C ALA A 8 -26.09 -7.72 5.17
N GLN A 9 -26.90 -8.74 4.89
CA GLN A 9 -27.30 -9.17 3.55
C GLN A 9 -28.30 -8.16 2.99
N THR A 10 -27.93 -7.42 1.94
CA THR A 10 -28.70 -6.23 1.56
C THR A 10 -29.91 -6.53 0.67
N ASN A 11 -29.93 -7.63 -0.09
CA ASN A 11 -31.11 -8.16 -0.79
C ASN A 11 -30.86 -9.57 -1.40
N PRO A 12 -31.16 -10.67 -0.69
CA PRO A 12 -31.09 -12.00 -1.27
C PRO A 12 -32.09 -12.18 -2.42
N LEU A 13 -31.72 -12.98 -3.43
CA LEU A 13 -32.66 -13.48 -4.44
C LEU A 13 -33.70 -14.38 -3.80
N TRP A 14 -33.29 -15.15 -2.79
CA TRP A 14 -34.18 -15.99 -2.00
C TRP A 14 -33.66 -16.14 -0.57
N ASP A 15 -34.58 -16.09 0.39
CA ASP A 15 -34.31 -16.16 1.83
C ASP A 15 -35.51 -16.80 2.54
N GLY A 16 -35.25 -17.89 3.26
CA GLY A 16 -36.28 -18.67 3.95
C GLY A 16 -37.03 -17.86 5.02
N GLU A 17 -36.41 -16.81 5.57
CA GLU A 17 -37.04 -15.94 6.57
C GLU A 17 -38.27 -15.22 6.04
N LYS A 18 -38.31 -14.96 4.73
CA LYS A 18 -39.38 -14.23 4.07
C LYS A 18 -40.57 -15.11 3.66
N CYS A 19 -40.48 -16.42 3.89
CA CYS A 19 -41.50 -17.39 3.49
C CYS A 19 -42.25 -17.98 4.70
N ASN A 20 -43.46 -18.52 4.48
CA ASN A 20 -44.17 -19.27 5.53
C ASN A 20 -43.73 -20.74 5.54
N LEU A 21 -43.79 -21.37 6.72
CA LEU A 21 -43.54 -22.80 6.86
C LEU A 21 -44.55 -23.61 6.04
N GLY A 22 -44.05 -24.62 5.32
CA GLY A 22 -44.84 -25.52 4.48
C GLY A 22 -45.10 -25.02 3.05
N ASP A 23 -44.87 -23.74 2.76
CA ASP A 23 -44.95 -23.21 1.39
C ASP A 23 -43.77 -23.72 0.54
N ASP A 24 -43.92 -23.75 -0.78
CA ASP A 24 -42.82 -24.08 -1.73
C ASP A 24 -41.73 -22.99 -1.80
N GLY A 25 -41.89 -21.89 -1.05
CA GLY A 25 -40.97 -20.77 -1.05
C GLY A 25 -40.91 -20.02 -2.38
N GLY A 26 -41.88 -20.21 -3.29
CA GLY A 26 -41.84 -19.67 -4.65
C GLY A 26 -41.02 -20.51 -5.64
N PHE A 27 -40.48 -21.66 -5.21
CA PHE A 27 -39.90 -22.64 -6.11
C PHE A 27 -41.00 -23.40 -6.86
N TRP A 28 -40.63 -24.04 -7.96
CA TRP A 28 -41.60 -24.72 -8.83
C TRP A 28 -42.13 -26.01 -8.20
N LYS A 29 -43.28 -25.89 -7.53
CA LYS A 29 -44.00 -26.88 -6.71
C LYS A 29 -44.05 -28.33 -7.20
N GLU A 30 -44.06 -28.57 -8.50
CA GLU A 30 -44.16 -29.92 -9.07
C GLU A 30 -42.84 -30.71 -9.01
N ARG A 31 -41.83 -30.23 -8.27
CA ARG A 31 -40.49 -30.82 -8.21
C ARG A 31 -40.08 -31.16 -6.79
N CYS A 32 -39.48 -32.35 -6.61
CA CYS A 32 -38.65 -32.72 -5.46
C CYS A 32 -39.24 -32.38 -4.07
N GLU A 33 -40.57 -32.38 -3.91
CA GLU A 33 -41.26 -32.10 -2.64
C GLU A 33 -40.77 -30.85 -1.88
N GLN A 34 -40.54 -29.75 -2.61
CA GLN A 34 -39.99 -28.53 -2.03
C GLN A 34 -40.93 -27.91 -0.99
N LYS A 35 -40.38 -27.55 0.17
CA LYS A 35 -41.11 -26.86 1.22
C LYS A 35 -40.17 -26.07 2.12
N VAL A 36 -40.65 -24.96 2.65
CA VAL A 36 -39.95 -24.19 3.67
C VAL A 36 -40.15 -24.86 5.02
N VAL A 37 -39.04 -25.11 5.72
CA VAL A 37 -39.00 -25.81 7.02
C VAL A 37 -38.25 -24.97 8.05
N ILE A 38 -38.34 -25.38 9.31
CA ILE A 38 -37.42 -24.90 10.34
C ILE A 38 -36.01 -25.37 9.97
N ASN A 39 -35.05 -24.45 9.96
CA ASN A 39 -33.66 -24.76 9.65
C ASN A 39 -33.15 -25.88 10.60
N PRO A 40 -32.73 -27.03 10.06
CA PRO A 40 -32.31 -28.18 10.88
C PRO A 40 -31.02 -27.93 11.65
N LEU A 41 -30.30 -26.85 11.32
CA LEU A 41 -29.01 -26.52 11.90
C LEU A 41 -28.82 -24.99 11.98
N GLN A 42 -29.47 -24.36 12.96
CA GLN A 42 -29.40 -22.91 13.25
C GLN A 42 -28.09 -22.52 13.95
N LYS A 43 -26.94 -22.89 13.37
CA LYS A 43 -25.61 -22.58 13.93
C LYS A 43 -24.57 -22.46 12.82
N GLY A 44 -23.43 -21.88 13.16
CA GLY A 44 -22.34 -21.67 12.22
C GLY A 44 -22.66 -20.51 11.28
N ILE A 45 -22.47 -20.71 9.98
CA ILE A 45 -22.63 -19.64 8.99
C ILE A 45 -24.09 -19.34 8.62
N ASN A 46 -25.01 -20.30 8.82
CA ASN A 46 -26.43 -20.08 8.60
C ASN A 46 -27.16 -20.07 9.96
N THR A 47 -27.68 -18.92 10.33
CA THR A 47 -28.43 -18.72 11.59
C THR A 47 -29.90 -18.40 11.36
N SER A 48 -30.37 -18.46 10.10
CA SER A 48 -31.79 -18.32 9.76
C SER A 48 -32.64 -19.33 10.54
N GLU A 49 -33.81 -18.92 10.99
CA GLU A 49 -34.83 -19.77 11.60
C GLU A 49 -35.41 -20.79 10.62
N LYS A 50 -35.53 -20.41 9.34
CA LYS A 50 -36.18 -21.17 8.26
C LYS A 50 -35.24 -21.34 7.06
N CYS A 51 -35.45 -22.42 6.32
CA CYS A 51 -34.75 -22.66 5.04
C CYS A 51 -35.62 -23.51 4.11
N LEU A 52 -35.20 -23.68 2.86
CA LEU A 52 -35.85 -24.61 1.93
C LEU A 52 -35.37 -26.03 2.21
N GLU A 53 -36.28 -27.00 2.29
CA GLU A 53 -36.03 -28.44 2.19
C GLU A 53 -36.56 -28.93 0.84
N PHE A 54 -35.80 -29.81 0.18
CA PHE A 54 -36.29 -30.60 -0.95
C PHE A 54 -35.58 -31.95 -1.00
N LYS A 55 -36.23 -32.91 -1.66
CA LYS A 55 -35.82 -34.30 -1.72
C LYS A 55 -35.58 -34.73 -3.15
N ILE A 56 -34.37 -35.17 -3.43
CA ILE A 56 -34.00 -35.66 -4.75
C ILE A 56 -34.02 -37.19 -4.78
N THR A 57 -34.44 -37.75 -5.90
CA THR A 57 -34.42 -39.20 -6.20
C THR A 57 -33.67 -39.51 -7.50
N GLY A 58 -33.12 -38.48 -8.13
CA GLY A 58 -32.29 -38.53 -9.33
C GLY A 58 -31.41 -37.28 -9.40
N ASN A 59 -30.66 -37.12 -10.48
CA ASN A 59 -29.88 -35.91 -10.79
C ASN A 59 -30.40 -35.16 -12.03
N GLU A 60 -31.58 -35.54 -12.51
CA GLU A 60 -32.25 -34.96 -13.67
C GLU A 60 -33.17 -33.80 -13.28
N TRP A 61 -33.61 -33.02 -14.27
CA TRP A 61 -34.40 -31.81 -14.09
C TRP A 61 -35.60 -31.94 -13.13
N ASN A 62 -36.41 -33.01 -13.27
CA ASN A 62 -37.63 -33.19 -12.48
C ASN A 62 -37.40 -33.84 -11.10
N THR A 63 -36.33 -34.62 -10.95
CA THR A 63 -36.08 -35.48 -9.77
C THR A 63 -34.82 -35.12 -8.99
N GLY A 64 -34.07 -34.12 -9.45
CA GLY A 64 -32.76 -33.77 -8.93
C GLY A 64 -32.49 -32.27 -8.79
N SER A 65 -33.52 -31.41 -8.85
CA SER A 65 -33.30 -29.96 -8.82
C SER A 65 -34.37 -29.15 -8.11
N ALA A 66 -33.97 -27.97 -7.63
CA ALA A 66 -34.85 -26.89 -7.20
C ALA A 66 -34.73 -25.71 -8.17
N ALA A 67 -35.85 -25.23 -8.74
CA ALA A 67 -35.87 -24.15 -9.71
C ALA A 67 -36.79 -23.01 -9.29
N ILE A 68 -36.36 -21.77 -9.55
CA ILE A 68 -37.09 -20.55 -9.24
C ILE A 68 -36.98 -19.55 -10.39
N SER A 69 -38.09 -18.87 -10.68
CA SER A 69 -38.14 -17.79 -11.67
C SER A 69 -37.65 -16.48 -11.05
N LEU A 70 -36.89 -15.71 -11.81
CA LEU A 70 -36.36 -14.41 -11.39
C LEU A 70 -36.95 -13.26 -12.21
N ASN A 71 -37.12 -12.11 -11.57
CA ASN A 71 -37.55 -10.88 -12.23
C ASN A 71 -36.38 -10.11 -12.88
N SER A 72 -35.52 -10.82 -13.64
CA SER A 72 -34.39 -10.25 -14.39
C SER A 72 -33.47 -9.30 -13.58
N PRO A 73 -32.99 -9.71 -12.37
CA PRO A 73 -32.11 -8.87 -11.55
C PRO A 73 -30.81 -8.53 -12.29
N SER A 74 -30.19 -7.40 -11.95
CA SER A 74 -28.86 -7.07 -12.48
C SER A 74 -27.87 -8.19 -12.16
N PHE A 75 -27.06 -8.57 -13.15
CA PHE A 75 -26.06 -9.62 -13.02
C PHE A 75 -24.68 -9.15 -13.46
N ASP A 76 -24.35 -7.90 -13.11
CA ASP A 76 -23.08 -7.27 -13.46
C ASP A 76 -21.86 -7.99 -12.85
N SER A 77 -22.02 -8.58 -11.65
CA SER A 77 -20.95 -9.33 -10.98
C SER A 77 -20.67 -10.68 -11.61
N LYS A 78 -21.62 -11.22 -12.38
CA LYS A 78 -21.61 -12.59 -12.90
C LYS A 78 -21.42 -13.66 -11.81
N ARG A 79 -21.79 -13.35 -10.56
CA ARG A 79 -21.57 -14.23 -9.42
C ARG A 79 -22.83 -14.48 -8.63
N ILE A 80 -23.06 -15.76 -8.33
CA ILE A 80 -24.13 -16.21 -7.46
C ILE A 80 -23.49 -16.90 -6.26
N SER A 81 -24.09 -16.74 -5.10
CA SER A 81 -23.81 -17.62 -3.97
C SER A 81 -25.11 -18.16 -3.37
N LEU A 82 -24.96 -19.25 -2.65
CA LEU A 82 -26.03 -19.84 -1.84
C LEU A 82 -25.42 -20.57 -0.66
N MET A 83 -26.22 -20.78 0.38
CA MET A 83 -25.90 -21.71 1.45
C MET A 83 -26.62 -23.03 1.19
N ILE A 84 -25.89 -24.14 1.35
CA ILE A 84 -26.42 -25.49 1.20
C ILE A 84 -25.96 -26.37 2.36
N LYS A 85 -26.83 -27.28 2.80
CA LYS A 85 -26.50 -28.37 3.72
C LYS A 85 -27.02 -29.69 3.14
N LYS A 86 -26.14 -30.69 3.08
CA LYS A 86 -26.43 -32.08 2.71
C LYS A 86 -25.40 -33.01 3.32
N ASP A 87 -25.69 -34.29 3.45
CA ASP A 87 -24.86 -35.20 4.27
C ASP A 87 -23.71 -35.88 3.51
N TYR A 88 -23.54 -35.57 2.24
CA TYR A 88 -22.52 -36.16 1.36
C TYR A 88 -21.76 -35.09 0.58
N ASN A 89 -20.54 -35.40 0.16
CA ASN A 89 -19.70 -34.49 -0.61
C ASN A 89 -19.90 -34.72 -2.10
N SER A 90 -20.10 -33.65 -2.86
CA SER A 90 -20.18 -33.70 -4.32
C SER A 90 -20.19 -32.27 -4.88
N ASN A 91 -20.04 -32.14 -6.21
CA ASN A 91 -20.24 -30.85 -6.85
C ASN A 91 -21.73 -30.47 -6.85
N VAL A 92 -22.02 -29.25 -6.41
CA VAL A 92 -23.32 -28.61 -6.62
C VAL A 92 -23.22 -27.88 -7.96
N ARG A 93 -24.18 -28.11 -8.86
CA ARG A 93 -24.27 -27.38 -10.14
C ARG A 93 -25.43 -26.41 -10.08
N ILE A 94 -25.20 -25.18 -10.48
CA ILE A 94 -26.28 -24.24 -10.76
C ILE A 94 -26.35 -23.96 -12.25
N GLU A 95 -27.58 -23.80 -12.73
CA GLU A 95 -27.89 -23.38 -14.08
C GLU A 95 -28.64 -22.05 -14.01
N ILE A 96 -28.24 -21.10 -14.83
CA ILE A 96 -28.95 -19.83 -15.00
C ILE A 96 -29.45 -19.72 -16.43
N LYS A 97 -30.64 -19.13 -16.61
CA LYS A 97 -31.16 -18.81 -17.94
C LYS A 97 -31.08 -17.32 -18.19
N CYS A 98 -30.28 -16.90 -19.16
CA CYS A 98 -30.15 -15.51 -19.60
C CYS A 98 -30.43 -15.44 -21.09
N ASN A 99 -31.32 -14.54 -21.54
CA ASN A 99 -31.70 -14.41 -22.96
C ASN A 99 -32.10 -15.76 -23.63
N ASN A 100 -32.82 -16.61 -22.90
CA ASN A 100 -33.19 -17.98 -23.31
C ASN A 100 -32.02 -18.97 -23.50
N VAL A 101 -30.80 -18.61 -23.13
CA VAL A 101 -29.64 -19.50 -23.12
C VAL A 101 -29.36 -19.95 -21.69
N ILE A 102 -29.14 -21.24 -21.50
CA ILE A 102 -28.76 -21.81 -20.20
C ILE A 102 -27.24 -21.85 -20.08
N LYS A 103 -26.72 -21.42 -18.92
CA LYS A 103 -25.30 -21.40 -18.57
C LYS A 103 -25.10 -22.12 -17.23
N LYS A 104 -24.01 -22.86 -17.08
CA LYS A 104 -23.80 -23.83 -16.00
C LYS A 104 -22.47 -23.61 -15.30
N VAL A 105 -22.52 -23.55 -13.98
CA VAL A 105 -21.32 -23.52 -13.12
C VAL A 105 -21.50 -24.53 -12.00
N ALA A 106 -20.43 -25.22 -11.64
CA ALA A 106 -20.42 -26.14 -10.52
C ALA A 106 -19.37 -25.72 -9.47
N ALA A 107 -19.68 -25.97 -8.20
CA ALA A 107 -18.79 -25.70 -7.07
C ALA A 107 -18.81 -26.88 -6.10
N TRP A 108 -17.65 -27.17 -5.51
CA TRP A 108 -17.49 -28.32 -4.62
C TRP A 108 -18.13 -28.08 -3.25
N TYR A 109 -19.03 -28.98 -2.84
CA TYR A 109 -19.50 -29.08 -1.46
C TYR A 109 -18.73 -30.17 -0.71
N GLY A 110 -18.02 -29.76 0.34
CA GLY A 110 -17.28 -30.64 1.26
C GLY A 110 -17.83 -30.63 2.69
N GLY A 111 -18.94 -29.93 2.93
CA GLY A 111 -19.45 -29.61 4.27
C GLY A 111 -19.88 -30.81 5.12
N SER A 112 -20.07 -32.00 4.53
CA SER A 112 -20.34 -33.26 5.25
C SER A 112 -21.43 -33.12 6.34
N GLY A 113 -22.59 -32.59 5.97
CA GLY A 113 -23.72 -32.37 6.89
C GLY A 113 -23.74 -31.02 7.59
N ALA A 114 -22.75 -30.15 7.38
CA ALA A 114 -22.75 -28.76 7.84
C ALA A 114 -23.21 -27.79 6.73
N TRP A 115 -23.72 -26.62 7.12
CA TRP A 115 -23.95 -25.53 6.17
C TRP A 115 -22.63 -25.06 5.55
N GLN A 116 -22.60 -24.94 4.22
CA GLN A 116 -21.50 -24.35 3.45
C GLN A 116 -22.06 -23.29 2.51
N LYS A 117 -21.41 -22.11 2.47
CA LYS A 117 -21.67 -21.10 1.45
C LYS A 117 -20.82 -21.40 0.23
N LEU A 118 -21.47 -21.59 -0.91
CA LEU A 118 -20.84 -21.85 -2.20
C LEU A 118 -20.92 -20.62 -3.08
N TYR A 119 -19.87 -20.38 -3.86
CA TYR A 119 -19.77 -19.28 -4.80
C TYR A 119 -19.60 -19.83 -6.21
N PHE A 120 -20.33 -19.25 -7.15
CA PHE A 120 -20.37 -19.67 -8.54
C PHE A 120 -20.05 -18.45 -9.41
N ASP A 121 -18.94 -18.52 -10.12
CA ASP A 121 -18.45 -17.45 -11.01
C ASP A 121 -18.75 -17.82 -12.47
N PHE A 122 -19.55 -16.99 -13.14
CA PHE A 122 -19.94 -17.15 -14.54
C PHE A 122 -19.13 -16.24 -15.48
N SER A 123 -18.03 -15.64 -15.03
CA SER A 123 -17.25 -14.68 -15.83
C SER A 123 -16.64 -15.32 -17.08
N THR A 124 -16.42 -16.64 -17.07
CA THR A 124 -15.92 -17.42 -18.21
C THR A 124 -17.03 -18.07 -19.05
N ASN A 125 -18.30 -17.89 -18.67
CA ASN A 125 -19.44 -18.56 -19.31
C ASN A 125 -20.05 -17.75 -20.47
N GLU A 126 -19.47 -16.61 -20.87
CA GLU A 126 -20.01 -15.76 -21.94
C GLU A 126 -21.49 -15.40 -21.73
N VAL A 127 -21.85 -15.01 -20.49
CA VAL A 127 -23.24 -14.72 -20.13
C VAL A 127 -23.70 -13.36 -20.66
N GLU A 128 -24.67 -13.39 -21.58
CA GLU A 128 -25.34 -12.19 -22.09
C GLU A 128 -26.70 -11.94 -21.41
N GLY A 129 -26.94 -10.70 -21.00
CA GLY A 129 -28.17 -10.30 -20.31
C GLY A 129 -28.21 -10.69 -18.82
N ASN A 130 -29.42 -10.63 -18.28
CA ASN A 130 -29.74 -10.89 -16.88
C ASN A 130 -30.46 -12.24 -16.72
N PRO A 131 -30.27 -12.94 -15.58
CA PRO A 131 -30.88 -14.23 -15.35
C PRO A 131 -32.38 -14.08 -15.10
N THR A 132 -33.19 -14.88 -15.79
CA THR A 132 -34.65 -14.97 -15.58
C THR A 132 -35.04 -16.21 -14.80
N GLU A 133 -34.10 -17.12 -14.56
CA GLU A 133 -34.31 -18.39 -13.89
C GLU A 133 -33.01 -18.88 -13.28
N ILE A 134 -33.09 -19.51 -12.11
CA ILE A 134 -32.02 -20.30 -11.51
C ILE A 134 -32.55 -21.71 -11.25
N THR A 135 -31.77 -22.71 -11.62
CA THR A 135 -31.97 -24.11 -11.23
C THR A 135 -30.74 -24.62 -10.48
N ILE A 136 -30.96 -25.24 -9.32
CA ILE A 136 -29.93 -25.74 -8.42
C ILE A 136 -30.00 -27.26 -8.39
N PHE A 137 -28.92 -27.90 -8.84
CA PHE A 137 -28.67 -29.32 -8.71
C PHE A 137 -27.70 -29.54 -7.55
N PRO A 138 -28.14 -30.14 -6.44
CA PRO A 138 -27.34 -30.29 -5.23
C PRO A 138 -26.22 -31.34 -5.39
N THR A 139 -26.23 -32.09 -6.49
CA THR A 139 -25.19 -33.07 -6.82
C THR A 139 -25.09 -33.23 -8.33
N THR A 140 -23.89 -33.56 -8.81
CA THR A 140 -23.65 -34.02 -10.18
C THR A 140 -23.45 -35.53 -10.27
N ASP A 141 -23.38 -36.20 -9.13
CA ASP A 141 -23.17 -37.64 -9.05
C ASP A 141 -24.48 -38.39 -9.30
N GLU A 142 -24.38 -39.69 -9.51
CA GLU A 142 -25.55 -40.57 -9.60
C GLU A 142 -26.31 -40.60 -8.25
N VAL A 143 -27.64 -40.59 -8.32
CA VAL A 143 -28.52 -40.64 -7.14
C VAL A 143 -29.32 -41.93 -7.22
N THR A 144 -28.98 -42.89 -6.37
CA THR A 144 -29.63 -44.21 -6.30
C THR A 144 -30.64 -44.32 -5.15
N GLU A 145 -30.62 -43.37 -4.22
CA GLU A 145 -31.48 -43.33 -3.03
C GLU A 145 -32.01 -41.91 -2.81
N GLU A 146 -33.13 -41.76 -2.12
CA GLU A 146 -33.68 -40.44 -1.77
C GLU A 146 -32.71 -39.67 -0.88
N GLN A 147 -32.44 -38.41 -1.22
CA GLN A 147 -31.54 -37.54 -0.48
C GLN A 147 -32.25 -36.24 -0.11
N THR A 148 -32.15 -35.84 1.16
CA THR A 148 -32.73 -34.59 1.68
C THR A 148 -31.69 -33.47 1.65
N ILE A 149 -32.07 -32.33 1.09
CA ILE A 149 -31.20 -31.19 0.87
C ILE A 149 -31.82 -29.93 1.47
N TYR A 150 -30.98 -29.09 2.05
CA TYR A 150 -31.39 -27.80 2.56
C TYR A 150 -30.68 -26.66 1.83
N LEU A 151 -31.42 -25.62 1.43
CA LEU A 151 -30.91 -24.42 0.76
C LEU A 151 -31.37 -23.16 1.47
N ASP A 152 -30.50 -22.16 1.45
CA ASP A 152 -30.82 -20.83 1.97
C ASP A 152 -29.93 -19.74 1.39
N ASN A 153 -30.29 -18.47 1.61
CA ASN A 153 -29.46 -17.30 1.32
C ASN A 153 -28.91 -17.28 -0.11
N ILE A 154 -29.78 -17.52 -1.10
CA ILE A 154 -29.41 -17.46 -2.52
C ILE A 154 -29.32 -15.99 -2.91
N GLN A 155 -28.21 -15.57 -3.50
CA GLN A 155 -28.00 -14.17 -3.87
C GLN A 155 -27.09 -14.03 -5.08
N ILE A 156 -27.29 -12.92 -5.81
CA ILE A 156 -26.25 -12.39 -6.70
C ILE A 156 -25.29 -11.58 -5.81
N GLU A 157 -24.01 -11.86 -5.90
CA GLU A 157 -23.00 -11.11 -5.16
C GLU A 157 -22.81 -9.73 -5.78
N ASP A 158 -22.50 -8.73 -4.96
CA ASP A 158 -22.13 -7.41 -5.47
C ASP A 158 -20.83 -7.48 -6.26
N ALA A 159 -20.78 -6.81 -7.41
CA ALA A 159 -19.56 -6.77 -8.21
C ALA A 159 -18.43 -6.05 -7.44
N PRO A 160 -17.18 -6.54 -7.50
CA PRO A 160 -16.04 -5.82 -6.94
C PRO A 160 -15.87 -4.50 -7.70
N LYS A 161 -15.81 -3.39 -6.96
CA LYS A 161 -15.79 -2.03 -7.51
C LYS A 161 -14.64 -1.21 -6.96
N VAL A 162 -14.22 -0.22 -7.75
CA VAL A 162 -13.32 0.87 -7.34
C VAL A 162 -13.99 2.18 -7.67
N LYS A 163 -14.22 3.06 -6.68
CA LYS A 163 -14.93 4.34 -6.88
C LYS A 163 -16.23 4.18 -7.69
N ASP A 164 -17.04 3.20 -7.30
CA ASP A 164 -18.32 2.81 -7.93
C ASP A 164 -18.24 2.20 -9.35
N GLN A 165 -17.06 2.11 -9.96
CA GLN A 165 -16.86 1.44 -11.24
C GLN A 165 -16.53 -0.04 -11.03
N VAL A 166 -17.17 -0.93 -11.80
CA VAL A 166 -16.91 -2.39 -11.78
C VAL A 166 -15.46 -2.67 -12.19
N LEU A 167 -14.76 -3.46 -11.38
CA LEU A 167 -13.32 -3.74 -11.50
C LEU A 167 -12.90 -4.23 -12.89
N SER A 168 -13.70 -5.11 -13.51
CA SER A 168 -13.42 -5.68 -14.83
C SER A 168 -13.44 -4.65 -15.96
N THR A 169 -14.16 -3.54 -15.78
CA THR A 169 -14.27 -2.46 -16.78
C THR A 169 -13.14 -1.43 -16.70
N ILE A 170 -12.33 -1.49 -15.63
CA ILE A 170 -11.23 -0.55 -15.41
C ILE A 170 -10.04 -1.00 -16.28
N PRO A 171 -9.44 -0.12 -17.10
CA PRO A 171 -8.24 -0.44 -17.85
C PRO A 171 -7.06 -0.78 -16.92
N ASP A 172 -6.19 -1.66 -17.37
CA ASP A 172 -4.97 -1.98 -16.65
C ASP A 172 -4.08 -0.72 -16.50
N LYS A 173 -3.35 -0.65 -15.37
CA LYS A 173 -2.42 0.45 -15.05
C LYS A 173 -3.05 1.85 -14.98
N ASN A 174 -4.32 1.93 -14.59
CA ASN A 174 -5.07 3.20 -14.52
C ASN A 174 -5.23 3.74 -13.08
N LEU A 175 -5.11 2.90 -12.06
CA LEU A 175 -5.38 3.31 -10.67
C LEU A 175 -4.15 3.93 -9.98
N GLU A 176 -4.36 5.08 -9.33
CA GLU A 176 -3.36 5.81 -8.55
C GLU A 176 -3.99 6.52 -7.33
N GLY A 177 -3.17 6.86 -6.33
CA GLY A 177 -3.62 7.53 -5.10
C GLY A 177 -4.47 6.61 -4.20
N VAL A 178 -5.50 7.17 -3.57
CA VAL A 178 -6.40 6.41 -2.69
C VAL A 178 -7.42 5.62 -3.51
N ILE A 179 -7.36 4.30 -3.38
CA ILE A 179 -8.19 3.33 -4.09
C ILE A 179 -9.25 2.81 -3.13
N LYS A 180 -10.45 3.41 -3.20
CA LYS A 180 -11.60 3.00 -2.39
C LYS A 180 -12.33 1.85 -3.07
N LEU A 181 -12.37 0.71 -2.40
CA LEU A 181 -13.05 -0.49 -2.86
C LEU A 181 -14.49 -0.52 -2.33
N SER A 182 -15.37 -1.22 -3.05
CA SER A 182 -16.70 -1.61 -2.57
C SER A 182 -17.14 -2.93 -3.22
N GLY A 183 -18.28 -3.46 -2.76
CA GLY A 183 -18.84 -4.72 -3.24
C GLY A 183 -18.22 -5.96 -2.60
N THR A 184 -18.41 -7.11 -3.25
CA THR A 184 -17.89 -8.39 -2.77
C THR A 184 -16.55 -8.73 -3.44
N TRP A 185 -15.53 -8.98 -2.62
CA TRP A 185 -14.17 -9.34 -3.02
C TRP A 185 -13.86 -10.80 -2.65
N LEU A 186 -13.58 -11.61 -3.66
CA LEU A 186 -13.49 -13.05 -3.55
C LEU A 186 -12.16 -13.57 -4.12
N LYS A 187 -11.69 -14.65 -3.50
CA LYS A 187 -10.74 -15.59 -4.08
C LYS A 187 -11.29 -17.00 -3.91
N GLY A 188 -11.19 -17.82 -4.93
CA GLY A 188 -11.67 -19.19 -4.87
C GLY A 188 -11.63 -19.88 -6.22
N GLU A 189 -12.29 -21.03 -6.26
CA GLU A 189 -12.38 -21.85 -7.45
C GLU A 189 -13.80 -22.39 -7.65
N CYS A 190 -14.18 -22.55 -8.91
CA CYS A 190 -15.37 -23.27 -9.35
C CYS A 190 -15.07 -23.95 -10.70
N GLN A 191 -16.08 -24.55 -11.32
CA GLN A 191 -15.99 -25.19 -12.61
C GLN A 191 -16.97 -24.53 -13.56
N ASN A 192 -16.48 -24.03 -14.70
CA ASN A 192 -17.35 -23.78 -15.84
C ASN A 192 -17.82 -25.15 -16.34
N ALA A 193 -19.13 -25.39 -16.27
CA ALA A 193 -19.76 -26.66 -16.62
C ALA A 193 -20.56 -26.56 -17.93
N ASP A 194 -20.31 -25.52 -18.74
CA ASP A 194 -20.83 -25.42 -20.11
C ASP A 194 -20.04 -26.33 -21.04
N GLY A 195 -20.48 -27.58 -21.20
CA GLY A 195 -19.79 -28.58 -22.02
C GLY A 195 -18.74 -29.33 -21.21
N GLU A 196 -17.51 -29.44 -21.75
CA GLU A 196 -16.39 -30.03 -21.02
C GLU A 196 -16.02 -29.14 -19.83
N TRP A 197 -15.86 -29.76 -18.66
CA TRP A 197 -15.62 -29.01 -17.43
C TRP A 197 -14.25 -28.37 -17.42
N GLN A 198 -14.23 -27.08 -17.08
CA GLN A 198 -13.01 -26.29 -17.00
C GLN A 198 -12.90 -25.65 -15.61
N LYS A 199 -11.74 -25.81 -14.98
CA LYS A 199 -11.44 -25.14 -13.72
C LYS A 199 -11.40 -23.63 -13.93
N VAL A 200 -12.11 -22.90 -13.08
CA VAL A 200 -12.11 -21.44 -13.03
C VAL A 200 -11.56 -21.01 -11.68
N ASP A 201 -10.36 -20.42 -11.69
CA ASP A 201 -9.78 -19.77 -10.52
C ASP A 201 -10.08 -18.27 -10.60
N TYR A 202 -10.88 -17.76 -9.67
CA TYR A 202 -11.18 -16.33 -9.57
C TYR A 202 -10.42 -15.70 -8.40
N ASN A 203 -9.81 -14.54 -8.65
CA ASN A 203 -9.06 -13.80 -7.64
C ASN A 203 -9.16 -12.29 -7.92
N ASP A 204 -10.08 -11.62 -7.23
CA ASP A 204 -10.30 -10.18 -7.41
C ASP A 204 -9.11 -9.36 -6.93
N PHE A 205 -8.41 -9.84 -5.90
CA PHE A 205 -7.22 -9.20 -5.35
C PHE A 205 -6.12 -9.14 -6.42
N ALA A 206 -5.79 -10.28 -7.04
CA ALA A 206 -4.82 -10.33 -8.13
C ALA A 206 -5.29 -9.49 -9.34
N THR A 207 -6.60 -9.46 -9.61
CA THR A 207 -7.17 -8.63 -10.68
C THR A 207 -6.97 -7.14 -10.40
N LEU A 208 -7.20 -6.67 -9.17
CA LEU A 208 -6.94 -5.29 -8.76
C LEU A 208 -5.47 -4.90 -8.93
N ALA A 209 -4.54 -5.79 -8.60
CA ALA A 209 -3.12 -5.53 -8.78
C ALA A 209 -2.72 -5.21 -10.23
N ASN A 210 -3.41 -5.79 -11.20
CA ASN A 210 -3.19 -5.48 -12.62
C ASN A 210 -3.66 -4.06 -12.97
N LYS A 211 -4.69 -3.56 -12.28
CA LYS A 211 -5.25 -2.22 -12.46
C LYS A 211 -4.39 -1.11 -11.84
N LEU A 212 -3.53 -1.44 -10.88
CA LEU A 212 -2.61 -0.48 -10.24
C LEU A 212 -1.57 0.05 -11.23
N SER A 213 -1.44 1.37 -11.29
CA SER A 213 -0.36 2.05 -12.01
C SER A 213 1.00 1.90 -11.28
N ASN A 214 2.04 2.55 -11.81
CA ASN A 214 3.37 2.61 -11.15
C ASN A 214 3.52 3.76 -10.15
N LYS A 215 2.47 4.58 -9.96
CA LYS A 215 2.47 5.69 -9.03
C LYS A 215 2.14 5.23 -7.61
N PRO A 216 2.45 6.02 -6.57
CA PRO A 216 2.03 5.73 -5.20
C PRO A 216 0.51 5.49 -5.12
N ALA A 217 0.12 4.48 -4.35
CA ALA A 217 -1.26 4.17 -4.06
C ALA A 217 -1.41 3.58 -2.65
N ASN A 218 -2.62 3.67 -2.12
CA ASN A 218 -3.08 2.90 -0.98
C ASN A 218 -4.49 2.39 -1.24
N ILE A 219 -4.84 1.29 -0.58
CA ILE A 219 -6.09 0.57 -0.81
C ILE A 219 -6.95 0.71 0.44
N ASP A 220 -8.19 1.13 0.26
CA ASP A 220 -9.19 1.19 1.31
C ASP A 220 -10.28 0.18 1.01
N MET A 221 -10.29 -0.91 1.78
CA MET A 221 -11.22 -2.03 1.65
C MET A 221 -12.20 -2.14 2.82
N ARG A 222 -12.27 -1.10 3.67
CA ARG A 222 -13.27 -0.99 4.73
C ARG A 222 -14.67 -1.02 4.13
N GLY A 223 -15.59 -1.76 4.75
CA GLY A 223 -16.96 -1.98 4.30
C GLY A 223 -17.13 -2.98 3.16
N CYS A 224 -16.06 -3.60 2.65
CA CYS A 224 -16.17 -4.65 1.63
C CYS A 224 -16.60 -5.98 2.25
N ILE A 225 -17.37 -6.77 1.51
CA ILE A 225 -17.57 -8.19 1.84
C ILE A 225 -16.37 -8.94 1.28
N VAL A 226 -15.67 -9.70 2.14
CA VAL A 226 -14.40 -10.35 1.77
C VAL A 226 -14.47 -11.84 2.04
N LYS A 227 -14.07 -12.65 1.05
CA LYS A 227 -13.89 -14.09 1.18
C LYS A 227 -12.49 -14.49 0.76
N ASP A 228 -11.82 -15.25 1.62
CA ASP A 228 -10.48 -15.81 1.39
C ASP A 228 -9.48 -14.73 0.94
N ALA A 229 -9.38 -13.67 1.74
CA ALA A 229 -8.60 -12.48 1.45
C ALA A 229 -7.17 -12.78 0.99
N ASP A 230 -6.73 -12.08 -0.06
CA ASP A 230 -5.36 -12.16 -0.57
C ASP A 230 -4.72 -10.76 -0.62
N ILE A 231 -4.45 -10.23 0.58
CA ILE A 231 -3.89 -8.88 0.79
C ILE A 231 -2.52 -8.72 0.12
N ASN A 232 -1.74 -9.81 0.01
CA ASN A 232 -0.48 -9.78 -0.70
C ASN A 232 -0.71 -9.64 -2.21
N ALA A 233 -1.61 -10.43 -2.79
CA ALA A 233 -1.89 -10.35 -4.22
C ALA A 233 -2.40 -8.97 -4.64
N MET A 234 -3.28 -8.31 -3.86
CA MET A 234 -3.88 -7.03 -4.27
C MET A 234 -2.91 -5.86 -4.41
N ARG A 235 -1.72 -5.96 -3.84
CA ARG A 235 -0.70 -4.91 -3.89
C ARG A 235 0.22 -5.03 -5.12
N GLY A 236 0.13 -6.14 -5.85
CA GLY A 236 1.02 -6.45 -6.95
C GLY A 236 2.50 -6.36 -6.54
N ASN A 237 3.30 -5.68 -7.36
CA ASN A 237 4.74 -5.58 -7.13
C ASN A 237 5.17 -4.50 -6.12
N ASN A 238 4.22 -3.75 -5.55
CA ASN A 238 4.53 -2.70 -4.58
C ASN A 238 4.13 -3.13 -3.16
N SER A 239 5.09 -3.73 -2.45
CA SER A 239 4.91 -4.17 -1.06
C SER A 239 4.61 -3.04 -0.09
N ASN A 240 4.95 -1.79 -0.41
CA ASN A 240 4.76 -0.64 0.47
C ASN A 240 3.31 -0.15 0.52
N ILE A 241 2.41 -0.67 -0.33
CA ILE A 241 1.00 -0.27 -0.33
C ILE A 241 0.38 -0.60 1.02
N LEU A 242 -0.19 0.43 1.65
CA LEU A 242 -1.04 0.30 2.84
C LEU A 242 -2.42 -0.20 2.43
N VAL A 243 -2.97 -1.12 3.22
CA VAL A 243 -4.34 -1.62 3.07
C VAL A 243 -5.12 -1.29 4.33
N TYR A 244 -6.10 -0.38 4.21
CA TYR A 244 -7.01 -0.03 5.29
C TYR A 244 -8.20 -1.01 5.28
N ALA A 245 -8.44 -1.69 6.40
CA ALA A 245 -9.42 -2.77 6.49
C ALA A 245 -10.14 -2.82 7.85
N ASP A 246 -11.32 -3.43 7.87
CA ASP A 246 -12.08 -3.67 9.11
C ASP A 246 -11.55 -4.88 9.91
N GLU A 247 -10.79 -5.75 9.24
CA GLU A 247 -10.21 -6.96 9.82
C GLU A 247 -8.69 -6.90 9.86
N ALA A 248 -8.10 -7.59 10.85
CA ALA A 248 -6.67 -7.71 11.01
C ALA A 248 -6.20 -8.91 10.18
N TYR A 249 -6.12 -8.72 8.87
CA TYR A 249 -5.61 -9.74 7.97
C TYR A 249 -4.13 -10.05 8.27
N GLU A 250 -3.76 -11.33 8.19
CA GLU A 250 -2.39 -11.83 8.39
C GLU A 250 -1.48 -11.42 7.21
N ALA A 251 -1.14 -10.13 7.15
CA ALA A 251 -0.24 -9.54 6.16
C ALA A 251 0.41 -8.25 6.71
N ASP A 252 1.61 -7.94 6.23
CA ASP A 252 2.25 -6.66 6.53
C ASP A 252 1.46 -5.49 5.96
N ASN A 253 1.62 -4.29 6.52
CA ASN A 253 1.05 -3.02 6.04
C ASN A 253 -0.48 -2.97 6.00
N VAL A 254 -1.14 -3.79 6.81
CA VAL A 254 -2.59 -3.70 7.05
C VAL A 254 -2.82 -2.73 8.20
N VAL A 255 -3.68 -1.74 7.96
CA VAL A 255 -4.11 -0.76 8.96
C VAL A 255 -5.56 -1.07 9.33
N LYS A 256 -5.77 -1.44 10.59
CA LYS A 256 -7.09 -1.66 11.19
C LYS A 256 -7.24 -0.73 12.39
N ASP A 257 -8.35 0.00 12.46
CA ASP A 257 -8.67 0.89 13.59
C ASP A 257 -7.50 1.82 13.98
N GLY A 258 -6.84 2.40 12.96
CA GLY A 258 -5.69 3.29 13.15
C GLY A 258 -4.41 2.60 13.66
N THR A 259 -4.34 1.27 13.60
CA THR A 259 -3.17 0.49 14.05
C THR A 259 -2.66 -0.45 12.96
N CYS A 260 -1.34 -0.59 12.85
CA CYS A 260 -0.66 -1.53 11.98
C CYS A 260 0.30 -2.41 12.81
N ALA A 261 0.13 -3.73 12.75
CA ALA A 261 0.98 -4.65 13.52
C ALA A 261 2.44 -4.65 13.02
N ASN A 262 2.62 -4.76 11.71
CA ASN A 262 3.92 -4.80 11.06
C ASN A 262 3.91 -3.88 9.83
N LEU A 263 4.65 -2.77 9.91
CA LEU A 263 4.91 -1.86 8.79
C LEU A 263 6.26 -2.20 8.16
N VAL A 264 6.24 -2.74 6.95
CA VAL A 264 7.42 -3.05 6.14
C VAL A 264 7.56 -2.04 5.01
N LEU A 265 8.68 -1.32 5.02
CA LEU A 265 9.03 -0.29 4.06
C LEU A 265 10.24 -0.74 3.21
N ASP A 266 10.05 -0.83 1.90
CA ASP A 266 11.10 -1.13 0.93
C ASP A 266 11.53 0.13 0.19
N ASP A 267 12.82 0.48 0.26
CA ASP A 267 13.33 1.70 -0.34
C ASP A 267 13.24 1.72 -1.88
N THR A 268 13.05 0.57 -2.51
CA THR A 268 12.86 0.42 -3.96
C THR A 268 11.44 0.64 -4.43
N LYS A 269 10.49 0.87 -3.51
CA LYS A 269 9.06 0.94 -3.79
C LYS A 269 8.44 2.26 -3.32
N SER A 270 7.37 2.67 -4.01
CA SER A 270 6.65 3.90 -3.70
C SER A 270 5.79 3.74 -2.44
N PHE A 271 5.78 4.75 -1.58
CA PHE A 271 5.00 4.77 -0.34
C PHE A 271 4.19 6.06 -0.22
N MET A 272 3.00 5.96 0.39
CA MET A 272 2.15 7.10 0.72
C MET A 272 1.25 6.77 1.92
N VAL A 273 0.91 7.78 2.71
CA VAL A 273 0.04 7.64 3.89
C VAL A 273 -1.18 8.55 3.72
N ASN A 274 -2.39 7.99 3.75
CA ASN A 274 -3.63 8.76 3.63
C ASN A 274 -4.17 9.25 4.98
N GLU A 275 -3.98 8.44 6.02
CA GLU A 275 -4.50 8.67 7.37
C GLU A 275 -3.40 8.30 8.35
N ASP A 276 -3.24 9.08 9.42
CA ASP A 276 -2.30 8.79 10.50
C ASP A 276 -2.65 7.45 11.15
N PHE A 277 -1.63 6.68 11.54
CA PHE A 277 -1.82 5.42 12.24
C PHE A 277 -0.63 5.07 13.12
N GLN A 278 -0.84 4.21 14.10
CA GLN A 278 0.20 3.70 14.97
C GLN A 278 0.74 2.37 14.43
N ALA A 279 2.05 2.28 14.19
CA ALA A 279 2.72 1.03 13.85
C ALA A 279 3.40 0.42 15.08
N ALA A 280 3.09 -0.83 15.42
CA ALA A 280 3.71 -1.53 16.53
C ALA A 280 5.16 -1.90 16.20
N ASN A 281 5.39 -2.50 15.03
CA ASN A 281 6.72 -2.82 14.52
C ASN A 281 6.91 -2.18 13.15
N VAL A 282 8.10 -1.61 12.91
CA VAL A 282 8.48 -1.06 11.61
C VAL A 282 9.80 -1.67 11.15
N THR A 283 9.84 -2.17 9.93
CA THR A 283 11.06 -2.64 9.27
C THR A 283 11.30 -1.83 8.01
N LEU A 284 12.44 -1.14 7.93
CA LEU A 284 12.89 -0.46 6.72
C LEU A 284 13.99 -1.29 6.04
N LYS A 285 13.63 -1.89 4.89
CA LYS A 285 14.52 -2.63 4.00
C LYS A 285 15.42 -1.65 3.23
N ARG A 286 16.43 -1.15 3.95
CA ARG A 286 17.49 -0.27 3.46
C ARG A 286 18.77 -0.59 4.23
N SER A 287 19.89 -0.66 3.49
CA SER A 287 21.21 -0.87 4.09
C SER A 287 22.10 0.36 3.96
N VAL A 288 22.86 0.67 5.01
CA VAL A 288 24.07 1.50 4.98
C VAL A 288 25.25 0.58 4.71
N LYS A 289 25.92 0.77 3.57
CA LYS A 289 27.01 -0.13 3.14
C LYS A 289 28.37 0.28 3.69
N ASN A 290 28.59 1.58 3.87
CA ASN A 290 29.87 2.14 4.30
C ASN A 290 29.61 3.29 5.28
N ALA A 291 30.62 3.63 6.06
CA ALA A 291 30.62 4.86 6.85
C ALA A 291 30.39 6.09 5.94
N GLY A 292 29.70 7.09 6.48
CA GLY A 292 29.44 8.35 5.78
C GLY A 292 28.05 8.92 6.03
N ASN A 293 27.73 9.94 5.22
CA ASN A 293 26.49 10.70 5.33
C ASN A 293 25.44 10.18 4.34
N TYR A 294 24.22 9.96 4.83
CA TYR A 294 23.09 9.48 4.06
C TYR A 294 21.89 10.39 4.25
N THR A 295 21.19 10.72 3.16
CA THR A 295 19.93 11.45 3.23
C THR A 295 18.78 10.50 3.59
N VAL A 296 17.90 10.95 4.48
CA VAL A 296 16.79 10.16 5.01
C VAL A 296 15.56 11.06 5.13
N CYS A 297 14.39 10.51 4.87
CA CYS A 297 13.10 11.09 5.22
C CYS A 297 12.18 9.92 5.58
N LEU A 298 11.53 9.96 6.73
CA LEU A 298 10.69 8.87 7.25
C LEU A 298 9.34 9.42 7.69
N PRO A 299 8.25 8.64 7.54
CA PRO A 299 6.90 9.11 7.82
C PRO A 299 6.57 9.07 9.33
N PHE A 300 7.58 8.99 10.20
CA PHE A 300 7.46 8.91 11.65
C PHE A 300 8.69 9.53 12.31
N LYS A 301 8.53 9.93 13.57
CA LYS A 301 9.60 10.52 14.38
C LYS A 301 10.72 9.51 14.69
N VAL A 302 11.97 9.94 14.56
CA VAL A 302 13.16 9.12 14.87
C VAL A 302 14.22 9.90 15.64
N SER A 303 14.95 9.21 16.51
CA SER A 303 16.18 9.72 17.13
C SER A 303 17.45 9.22 16.43
N LYS A 304 18.63 9.71 16.84
CA LYS A 304 19.91 9.18 16.34
C LYS A 304 20.12 7.72 16.76
N GLU A 305 19.64 7.35 17.95
CA GLU A 305 19.68 5.97 18.47
C GLU A 305 18.77 5.05 17.68
N ASP A 306 17.54 5.47 17.36
CA ASP A 306 16.63 4.75 16.46
C ASP A 306 17.32 4.43 15.13
N MET A 307 18.01 5.44 14.59
CA MET A 307 18.73 5.34 13.33
C MET A 307 20.08 4.63 13.45
N LYS A 308 20.54 4.23 14.65
CA LYS A 308 21.89 3.67 14.89
C LYS A 308 22.99 4.56 14.27
N ALA A 309 22.77 5.87 14.29
CA ALA A 309 23.63 6.87 13.65
C ALA A 309 24.53 7.54 14.69
N ALA A 310 25.74 7.93 14.29
CA ALA A 310 26.66 8.71 15.12
C ALA A 310 26.10 10.13 15.38
N SER A 311 25.44 10.71 14.38
CA SER A 311 24.71 11.96 14.49
C SER A 311 23.62 12.06 13.43
N ILE A 312 22.57 12.84 13.72
CA ILE A 312 21.58 13.26 12.73
C ILE A 312 21.51 14.79 12.69
N ALA A 313 21.18 15.35 11.52
CA ALA A 313 21.13 16.79 11.33
C ALA A 313 20.03 17.22 10.34
N THR A 314 19.34 18.31 10.63
CA THR A 314 18.27 18.90 9.80
C THR A 314 18.78 20.08 9.00
N TYR A 315 18.14 20.37 7.87
CA TYR A 315 18.56 21.45 6.98
C TYR A 315 18.42 22.82 7.67
N LYS A 316 19.47 23.63 7.64
CA LYS A 316 19.49 24.99 8.20
C LYS A 316 19.48 26.08 7.12
N GLY A 317 20.24 25.88 6.04
CA GLY A 317 20.37 26.90 5.02
C GLY A 317 21.46 26.61 4.00
N ILE A 318 21.57 27.50 3.02
CA ILE A 318 22.70 27.55 2.09
C ILE A 318 23.48 28.83 2.41
N VAL A 319 24.79 28.70 2.64
CA VAL A 319 25.69 29.77 3.06
C VAL A 319 26.89 29.90 2.11
N ASP A 320 27.84 30.77 2.45
CA ASP A 320 29.09 31.00 1.72
C ASP A 320 28.90 31.31 0.24
N ASN A 321 28.12 32.35 -0.07
CA ASN A 321 27.80 32.75 -1.45
C ASN A 321 27.27 31.57 -2.29
N ASN A 322 26.34 30.81 -1.72
CA ASN A 322 25.75 29.60 -2.32
C ASN A 322 26.79 28.53 -2.64
N SER A 323 27.74 28.25 -1.74
CA SER A 323 28.76 27.19 -1.95
C SER A 323 28.71 26.07 -0.92
N ALA A 324 28.02 26.26 0.20
CA ALA A 324 27.85 25.24 1.23
C ALA A 324 26.39 25.10 1.65
N VAL A 325 25.97 23.86 1.94
CA VAL A 325 24.65 23.51 2.46
C VAL A 325 24.86 23.10 3.91
N THR A 326 24.34 23.91 4.81
CA THR A 326 24.54 23.75 6.25
C THR A 326 23.37 23.00 6.88
N PHE A 327 23.72 22.03 7.72
CA PHE A 327 22.79 21.25 8.53
C PHE A 327 23.09 21.47 10.02
N GLU A 328 22.04 21.49 10.84
CA GLU A 328 22.15 21.61 12.30
C GLU A 328 21.99 20.26 12.97
N LYS A 329 22.93 19.86 13.82
CA LYS A 329 22.84 18.59 14.54
C LYS A 329 21.68 18.64 15.54
N VAL A 330 20.88 17.58 15.55
CA VAL A 330 19.75 17.42 16.46
C VAL A 330 19.76 16.02 17.07
N ASN A 331 19.01 15.81 18.16
CA ASN A 331 18.86 14.48 18.76
C ASN A 331 17.70 13.68 18.15
N GLU A 332 16.70 14.37 17.61
CA GLU A 332 15.49 13.79 17.05
C GLU A 332 15.00 14.58 15.84
N VAL A 333 14.29 13.90 14.94
CA VAL A 333 13.70 14.47 13.73
C VAL A 333 12.24 14.02 13.67
N ASP A 334 11.34 14.99 13.51
CA ASP A 334 9.91 14.74 13.37
C ASP A 334 9.57 14.03 12.05
N ALA A 335 8.38 13.44 11.99
CA ALA A 335 7.87 12.77 10.80
C ALA A 335 7.89 13.70 9.58
N ASN A 336 8.15 13.13 8.39
CA ASN A 336 8.18 13.82 7.11
C ASN A 336 9.24 14.93 6.96
N VAL A 337 10.10 15.14 7.96
CA VAL A 337 11.22 16.08 7.88
C VAL A 337 12.45 15.38 7.30
N PRO A 338 13.03 15.86 6.18
CA PRO A 338 14.24 15.28 5.62
C PRO A 338 15.48 15.69 6.43
N PHE A 339 16.40 14.74 6.61
CA PHE A 339 17.61 14.91 7.42
C PHE A 339 18.81 14.15 6.84
N ILE A 340 19.99 14.41 7.39
CA ILE A 340 21.20 13.63 7.15
C ILE A 340 21.49 12.78 8.39
N ALA A 341 21.74 11.49 8.17
CA ALA A 341 22.28 10.58 9.17
C ALA A 341 23.74 10.24 8.84
N ASN A 342 24.62 10.39 9.82
CA ASN A 342 26.03 10.03 9.73
C ASN A 342 26.26 8.68 10.40
N TYR A 343 26.97 7.77 9.72
CA TYR A 343 27.27 6.43 10.21
C TYR A 343 28.77 6.20 10.26
N ASN A 344 29.23 5.56 11.34
CA ASN A 344 30.63 5.12 11.48
C ASN A 344 30.86 3.74 10.86
N GLU A 345 29.81 2.95 10.69
CA GLU A 345 29.86 1.56 10.23
C GLU A 345 28.62 1.20 9.42
N ALA A 346 28.63 -0.01 8.84
CA ALA A 346 27.52 -0.52 8.07
C ALA A 346 26.31 -0.87 8.94
N VAL A 347 25.10 -0.66 8.41
CA VAL A 347 23.83 -1.05 9.03
C VAL A 347 23.03 -1.82 8.01
N ASN A 348 22.73 -3.09 8.26
CA ASN A 348 22.11 -3.96 7.27
C ASN A 348 20.60 -3.72 7.11
N GLU A 349 19.92 -3.43 8.22
CA GLU A 349 18.47 -3.20 8.28
C GLU A 349 18.11 -2.33 9.48
N PHE A 350 17.01 -1.59 9.37
CA PHE A 350 16.47 -0.77 10.44
C PHE A 350 15.14 -1.34 10.93
N THR A 351 15.04 -1.47 12.25
CA THR A 351 13.85 -1.92 12.96
C THR A 351 13.49 -0.88 14.00
N PHE A 352 12.21 -0.53 14.09
CA PHE A 352 11.69 0.44 15.04
C PHE A 352 10.44 -0.12 15.70
N ASN A 353 10.18 0.32 16.92
CA ASN A 353 8.97 -0.04 17.66
C ASN A 353 8.15 1.21 17.92
N ASP A 354 6.84 1.03 18.03
CA ASP A 354 5.88 2.04 18.48
C ASP A 354 6.02 3.39 17.78
N LYS A 355 5.86 3.37 16.45
CA LYS A 355 5.97 4.58 15.62
C LYS A 355 4.60 5.10 15.18
N GLY A 356 4.31 6.34 15.55
CA GLY A 356 3.20 7.12 14.98
C GLY A 356 3.56 7.55 13.56
N VAL A 357 2.86 6.98 12.58
CA VAL A 357 3.03 7.24 11.15
C VAL A 357 2.10 8.37 10.75
N VAL A 358 2.65 9.40 10.11
CA VAL A 358 1.97 10.66 9.79
C VAL A 358 1.69 10.76 8.30
N ASN A 359 0.50 11.26 7.96
CA ASN A 359 0.05 11.58 6.62
C ASN A 359 1.08 12.41 5.84
N THR A 360 1.29 12.05 4.58
CA THR A 360 2.35 12.61 3.71
C THR A 360 1.93 13.85 2.91
N ASN A 361 0.73 14.38 3.12
CA ASN A 361 0.13 15.48 2.33
C ASN A 361 0.71 16.86 2.70
N ASN A 362 1.33 17.01 3.87
CA ASN A 362 1.87 18.30 4.35
C ASN A 362 3.23 18.69 3.72
N GLY A 363 3.63 18.02 2.64
CA GLY A 363 4.92 18.22 1.99
C GLY A 363 6.09 17.57 2.74
N LEU A 364 7.24 17.47 2.08
CA LEU A 364 8.42 16.75 2.58
C LEU A 364 9.64 17.69 2.74
N GLY A 365 9.39 18.94 3.12
CA GLY A 365 10.41 19.99 3.27
C GLY A 365 10.74 20.74 1.98
N TYR A 366 11.43 21.89 2.14
CA TYR A 366 12.01 22.71 1.08
C TYR A 366 13.09 23.63 1.67
N PRO A 367 14.21 23.91 0.99
CA PRO A 367 14.67 23.38 -0.31
C PRO A 367 15.34 21.99 -0.22
N PHE A 368 15.59 21.47 0.98
CA PHE A 368 15.95 20.06 1.15
C PHE A 368 14.65 19.26 1.22
N VAL A 369 14.40 18.44 0.21
CA VAL A 369 13.11 17.80 -0.07
C VAL A 369 13.26 16.29 0.07
N GLY A 370 12.44 15.68 0.92
CA GLY A 370 12.28 14.23 1.03
C GLY A 370 11.51 13.62 -0.14
N THR A 371 11.62 12.31 -0.32
CA THR A 371 10.82 11.58 -1.32
C THR A 371 10.47 10.18 -0.85
N TYR A 372 9.21 9.80 -1.05
CA TYR A 372 8.71 8.43 -0.85
C TYR A 372 8.46 7.68 -2.16
N THR A 373 8.89 8.23 -3.28
CA THR A 373 8.67 7.65 -4.61
C THR A 373 10.01 7.51 -5.32
N PRO A 374 10.42 6.28 -5.70
CA PRO A 374 11.57 6.10 -6.58
C PRO A 374 11.33 6.78 -7.92
N GLY A 375 12.35 7.38 -8.51
CA GLY A 375 12.20 8.05 -9.79
C GLY A 375 13.39 8.89 -10.22
N SER A 376 13.14 9.75 -11.21
CA SER A 376 14.14 10.65 -11.77
C SER A 376 14.66 11.65 -10.72
N ALA A 377 15.98 11.76 -10.67
CA ALA A 377 16.72 12.78 -9.93
C ALA A 377 17.39 13.80 -10.87
N THR A 378 16.99 13.86 -12.14
CA THR A 378 17.50 14.83 -13.10
C THR A 378 17.25 16.26 -12.62
N GLY A 379 18.30 17.08 -12.61
CA GLY A 379 18.24 18.46 -12.16
C GLY A 379 18.24 18.67 -10.64
N LYS A 380 18.00 17.61 -9.86
CA LYS A 380 18.02 17.62 -8.39
C LYS A 380 19.43 17.42 -7.86
N TYR A 381 19.74 17.99 -6.70
CA TYR A 381 21.09 17.93 -6.13
C TYR A 381 21.17 16.83 -5.07
N GLY A 382 21.81 15.71 -5.43
CA GLY A 382 21.99 14.55 -4.54
C GLY A 382 23.29 14.61 -3.76
N LEU A 383 23.29 14.08 -2.53
CA LEU A 383 24.49 13.96 -1.71
C LEU A 383 25.40 12.84 -2.26
N THR A 384 26.67 13.16 -2.45
CA THR A 384 27.70 12.22 -2.93
C THR A 384 28.55 11.69 -1.78
N ASN A 385 29.30 10.61 -2.04
CA ASN A 385 30.28 10.06 -1.10
C ASN A 385 31.46 11.00 -0.77
N LYS A 386 31.59 12.13 -1.49
CA LYS A 386 32.58 13.18 -1.23
C LYS A 386 32.04 14.27 -0.30
N ASN A 387 30.91 14.05 0.35
CA ASN A 387 30.22 15.04 1.19
C ASN A 387 29.96 16.36 0.43
N THR A 388 29.48 16.22 -0.81
CA THR A 388 29.05 17.36 -1.62
C THR A 388 27.73 17.04 -2.29
N PHE A 389 26.91 18.07 -2.50
CA PHE A 389 25.70 18.01 -3.30
C PHE A 389 25.99 18.34 -4.76
N GLN A 390 25.59 17.44 -5.65
CA GLN A 390 25.82 17.57 -7.09
C GLN A 390 24.53 17.40 -7.88
N LYS A 391 24.38 18.20 -8.93
CA LYS A 391 23.21 18.16 -9.81
C LYS A 391 23.17 16.84 -10.58
N GLY A 392 22.07 16.12 -10.49
CA GLY A 392 21.82 14.90 -11.25
C GLY A 392 21.69 15.19 -12.74
N GLY A 393 22.42 14.45 -13.57
CA GLY A 393 22.22 14.42 -15.02
C GLY A 393 20.98 13.62 -15.43
N THR A 394 20.77 13.45 -16.73
CA THR A 394 19.58 12.81 -17.33
C THR A 394 19.26 11.40 -16.81
N ASN A 395 20.28 10.66 -16.37
CA ASN A 395 20.15 9.28 -15.88
C ASN A 395 20.17 9.19 -14.35
N ALA A 396 20.20 10.32 -13.63
CA ALA A 396 20.21 10.30 -12.19
C ALA A 396 18.87 9.78 -11.66
N THR A 397 18.94 8.89 -10.68
CA THR A 397 17.75 8.32 -10.03
C THR A 397 17.87 8.43 -8.52
N THR A 398 16.73 8.42 -7.85
CA THR A 398 16.62 8.26 -6.41
C THR A 398 15.65 7.14 -6.11
N LYS A 399 15.79 6.51 -4.94
CA LYS A 399 14.75 5.64 -4.39
C LYS A 399 14.05 6.30 -3.20
N ALA A 400 13.00 5.65 -2.70
CA ALA A 400 12.19 6.16 -1.60
C ALA A 400 12.99 6.35 -0.29
N PHE A 401 12.39 7.11 0.63
CA PHE A 401 12.90 7.46 1.95
C PHE A 401 14.24 8.20 1.94
N ARG A 402 14.54 8.92 0.85
CA ARG A 402 15.74 9.76 0.69
C ARG A 402 15.34 11.23 0.58
N ALA A 403 16.34 12.10 0.56
CA ALA A 403 16.15 13.51 0.26
C ALA A 403 17.22 14.03 -0.72
N PHE A 404 16.89 15.13 -1.38
CA PHE A 404 17.75 15.87 -2.30
C PHE A 404 17.48 17.38 -2.14
N LEU A 405 18.38 18.21 -2.67
CA LEU A 405 18.15 19.65 -2.74
C LEU A 405 17.46 20.02 -4.05
N GLU A 406 16.41 20.82 -3.96
CA GLU A 406 15.77 21.52 -5.07
C GLU A 406 16.17 22.99 -5.04
N LEU A 407 16.84 23.44 -6.09
CA LEU A 407 17.28 24.83 -6.25
C LEU A 407 16.55 25.47 -7.44
N PRO A 408 16.36 26.81 -7.45
CA PRO A 408 15.70 27.49 -8.55
C PRO A 408 16.32 27.19 -9.92
N GLU A 409 15.48 27.18 -10.95
CA GLU A 409 15.92 27.04 -12.34
C GLU A 409 17.00 28.08 -12.69
N GLY A 410 18.04 27.66 -13.41
CA GLY A 410 19.19 28.51 -13.70
C GLY A 410 20.32 28.45 -12.66
N SER A 411 20.13 27.79 -11.52
CA SER A 411 21.24 27.39 -10.63
C SER A 411 22.16 26.44 -11.42
N GLY A 412 23.30 26.96 -11.89
CA GLY A 412 24.28 26.25 -12.71
C GLY A 412 24.85 25.01 -12.01
N ALA A 413 25.64 24.18 -12.70
CA ALA A 413 26.17 22.89 -12.19
C ALA A 413 27.21 23.00 -11.05
N LYS A 414 27.05 23.96 -10.14
CA LYS A 414 27.92 24.22 -9.00
C LYS A 414 27.80 23.06 -8.01
N THR A 415 28.92 22.49 -7.62
CA THR A 415 28.98 21.55 -6.50
C THR A 415 28.89 22.34 -5.20
N LEU A 416 28.04 21.90 -4.27
CA LEU A 416 27.89 22.52 -2.95
C LEU A 416 28.49 21.60 -1.88
N SER A 417 29.30 22.13 -0.99
CA SER A 417 29.85 21.35 0.13
C SER A 417 28.77 21.05 1.17
N LEU A 418 28.87 19.90 1.84
CA LEU A 418 28.09 19.61 3.04
C LEU A 418 28.79 20.20 4.26
N ASP A 419 28.05 20.96 5.06
CA ASP A 419 28.56 21.56 6.29
C ASP A 419 27.62 21.28 7.48
N PHE A 420 28.17 21.25 8.69
CA PHE A 420 27.44 20.96 9.93
C PHE A 420 27.72 22.03 10.99
N THR A 421 26.68 22.44 11.71
CA THR A 421 26.77 23.29 12.91
C THR A 421 26.11 22.60 14.10
N ASP A 422 26.61 22.88 15.30
CA ASP A 422 26.05 22.38 16.55
C ASP A 422 24.94 23.29 17.11
N GLY A 423 24.42 24.23 16.29
CA GLY A 423 23.37 25.18 16.70
C GLY A 423 23.90 26.38 17.46
N GLU A 424 25.12 26.30 18.00
CA GLU A 424 25.86 27.46 18.47
C GLU A 424 26.21 28.36 17.29
N THR A 425 25.77 29.61 17.33
CA THR A 425 26.30 30.64 16.45
C THR A 425 27.75 30.88 16.87
N THR A 426 28.68 30.17 16.23
CA THR A 426 30.03 30.70 16.13
C THR A 426 29.90 31.95 15.27
N GLY A 427 29.63 33.09 15.92
CA GLY A 427 30.16 34.35 15.43
C GLY A 427 31.62 34.13 15.09
N ILE A 428 32.12 34.84 14.09
CA ILE A 428 33.54 34.80 13.74
C ILE A 428 34.33 35.21 14.99
N GLU A 429 34.73 34.24 15.81
CA GLU A 429 35.75 34.44 16.82
C GLU A 429 37.06 34.40 16.05
N ASP A 430 37.69 35.57 16.00
CA ASP A 430 39.02 35.87 15.50
C ASP A 430 39.69 34.73 14.72
N THR A 431 39.91 34.97 13.42
CA THR A 431 40.90 34.21 12.67
C THR A 431 42.25 34.42 13.37
N THR A 432 42.61 33.50 14.27
CA THR A 432 43.98 33.34 14.75
C THR A 432 44.75 32.76 13.58
N ILE A 433 45.12 33.64 12.65
CA ILE A 433 46.07 33.33 11.59
C ILE A 433 47.42 33.20 12.31
N SER A 434 47.70 32.01 12.82
CA SER A 434 49.04 31.63 13.23
C SER A 434 49.90 31.57 11.97
N PHE A 435 50.49 32.70 11.58
CA PHE A 435 51.64 32.68 10.69
C PHE A 435 52.80 32.05 11.46
N ASN A 436 52.94 30.73 11.33
CA ASN A 436 54.20 30.06 11.60
C ASN A 436 55.24 30.64 10.62
N ASN A 437 56.00 31.63 11.12
CA ASN A 437 57.21 32.24 10.56
C ASN A 437 57.29 32.29 9.01
N LYS A 438 56.74 33.34 8.40
CA LYS A 438 57.03 33.69 7.00
C LYS A 438 57.12 35.20 6.76
N GLY A 439 58.08 35.85 7.41
CA GLY A 439 58.53 37.20 7.08
C GLY A 439 57.49 38.32 7.22
N VAL A 440 57.96 39.54 7.46
CA VAL A 440 57.14 40.75 7.48
C VAL A 440 56.94 41.22 6.05
N LYS A 441 55.67 41.36 5.63
CA LYS A 441 55.28 41.97 4.36
C LYS A 441 54.79 43.40 4.61
N VAL A 442 55.27 44.33 3.80
CA VAL A 442 54.93 45.76 3.86
C VAL A 442 54.14 46.10 2.62
N TYR A 443 52.98 46.73 2.78
CA TYR A 443 52.15 47.17 1.67
C TYR A 443 51.95 48.69 1.67
N SER A 444 51.70 49.27 0.49
CA SER A 444 51.20 50.65 0.38
C SER A 444 49.74 50.74 0.82
N LEU A 445 49.22 51.96 0.95
CA LEU A 445 47.79 52.19 1.20
C LEU A 445 46.89 51.71 0.06
N GLN A 446 47.45 51.50 -1.13
CA GLN A 446 46.75 50.93 -2.30
C GLN A 446 46.89 49.40 -2.38
N GLY A 447 47.50 48.75 -1.38
CA GLY A 447 47.62 47.30 -1.32
C GLY A 447 48.75 46.69 -2.15
N ASN A 448 49.65 47.50 -2.69
CA ASN A 448 50.82 47.01 -3.42
C ASN A 448 51.90 46.54 -2.43
N LEU A 449 52.51 45.37 -2.65
CA LEU A 449 53.63 44.89 -1.84
C LEU A 449 54.87 45.77 -2.10
N ILE A 450 55.40 46.39 -1.05
CA ILE A 450 56.53 47.32 -1.07
C ILE A 450 57.82 46.63 -0.63
N ALA A 451 57.77 45.78 0.39
CA ALA A 451 58.96 45.10 0.92
C ALA A 451 58.60 43.80 1.64
N THR A 452 59.59 42.92 1.75
CA THR A 452 59.56 41.69 2.55
C THR A 452 60.82 41.61 3.41
N ALA A 453 60.71 41.32 4.70
CA ALA A 453 61.85 41.12 5.61
C ALA A 453 61.63 39.89 6.49
N SER A 454 62.66 39.36 7.15
CA SER A 454 62.50 38.21 8.05
C SER A 454 61.86 38.63 9.38
N SER A 455 62.08 39.88 9.80
CA SER A 455 61.55 40.48 11.03
C SER A 455 61.29 41.98 10.86
N MET A 456 60.56 42.61 11.80
CA MET A 456 60.29 44.06 11.78
C MET A 456 61.59 44.88 11.93
N SER A 457 62.56 44.35 12.66
CA SER A 457 63.85 45.00 12.93
C SER A 457 64.76 45.09 11.70
N GLU A 458 64.49 44.28 10.68
CA GLU A 458 65.21 44.26 9.40
C GLU A 458 64.55 45.14 8.31
N LEU A 459 63.46 45.84 8.64
CA LEU A 459 62.79 46.72 7.69
C LEU A 459 63.51 48.06 7.55
N HIS A 460 64.04 48.29 6.35
CA HIS A 460 64.55 49.59 5.92
C HIS A 460 63.55 50.25 4.98
N LEU A 461 62.66 51.08 5.54
CA LEU A 461 61.65 51.84 4.81
C LEU A 461 61.96 53.33 4.90
N ASN A 462 61.70 54.06 3.81
CA ASN A 462 61.70 55.52 3.84
C ASN A 462 60.54 56.05 4.69
N ASN A 463 60.61 57.33 5.06
CA ASN A 463 59.53 57.99 5.79
C ASN A 463 58.22 57.93 5.01
N GLY A 464 57.15 57.47 5.65
CA GLY A 464 55.89 57.19 4.97
C GLY A 464 54.89 56.41 5.81
N ILE A 465 53.74 56.11 5.20
CA ILE A 465 52.66 55.35 5.81
C ILE A 465 52.53 54.01 5.09
N TYR A 466 52.59 52.92 5.85
CA TYR A 466 52.56 51.55 5.33
C TYR A 466 51.54 50.70 6.06
N ILE A 467 51.14 49.59 5.43
CA ILE A 467 50.39 48.51 6.07
C ILE A 467 51.36 47.37 6.35
N ILE A 468 51.60 47.09 7.62
CA ILE A 468 52.52 46.04 8.08
C ILE A 468 51.81 45.23 9.15
N ASN A 469 51.78 43.90 9.01
CA ASN A 469 51.04 42.99 9.90
C ASN A 469 49.60 43.48 10.16
N ASN A 470 48.91 43.89 9.10
CA ASN A 470 47.53 44.40 9.11
C ASN A 470 47.31 45.68 9.93
N LYS A 471 48.38 46.41 10.30
CA LYS A 471 48.30 47.71 10.97
C LYS A 471 48.88 48.81 10.10
N LYS A 472 48.26 49.99 10.17
CA LYS A 472 48.78 51.21 9.57
C LYS A 472 49.92 51.74 10.45
N ILE A 473 51.13 51.77 9.91
CA ILE A 473 52.34 52.23 10.61
C ILE A 473 52.90 53.46 9.90
N ILE A 474 53.30 54.46 10.69
CA ILE A 474 53.97 55.66 10.22
C ILE A 474 55.46 55.51 10.52
N ILE A 475 56.30 55.47 9.49
CA ILE A 475 57.77 55.53 9.59
C ILE A 475 58.17 57.00 9.44
N LYS A 476 58.97 57.50 10.38
CA LYS A 476 59.41 58.90 10.48
C LYS A 476 60.91 59.02 10.41
#